data_AF-A0A2T3HUV4-F1
#
_entry.id   AF-A0A2T3HUV4-F1
#
_cell.length_a   1.000
_cell.length_b   1.000
_cell.length_c   1.000
_cell.angle_alpha   90.00
_cell.angle_beta   90.00
_cell.angle_gamma   90.00
#
_symmetry.space_group_name_H-M   'P 1'
#
loop_
_entity.id
_entity.type
_entity.pdbx_description
1 polymer ?
#
loop_
_entity_poly.entity_id
_entity_poly.type
_entity_poly.pdbx_seq_one_letter_code
_entity_poly.pdbx_strand_id
1 'polypeptide(L)' 'MLVAYNIRHQLPKLQVLTDLSHSKIKHQHNRALKAGSKLIITLNDNDEVGLWYPKTNQSLTVNINNVMVAISEHLQQLK' A
#
# COMPACT_ATOMS: atom_id res chain seq x y z
N MET A 1 5.99 4.17 9.93
CA MET A 1 4.66 4.26 10.58
C MET A 1 3.79 5.41 10.07
N LEU A 2 4.37 6.57 9.69
CA LEU A 2 3.61 7.76 9.28
C LEU A 2 2.63 7.51 8.11
N VAL A 3 3.04 6.77 7.07
CA VAL A 3 2.17 6.46 5.92
C VAL A 3 0.91 5.70 6.35
N ALA A 4 1.05 4.61 7.13
CA ALA A 4 -0.09 3.84 7.63
C ALA A 4 -1.00 4.67 8.54
N TYR A 5 -0.42 5.54 9.38
CA TYR A 5 -1.17 6.48 10.20
C TYR A 5 -1.99 7.47 9.33
N ASN A 6 -1.36 8.09 8.34
CA ASN A 6 -2.02 9.05 7.45
C ASN A 6 -3.16 8.39 6.67
N ILE A 7 -2.97 7.17 6.18
CA ILE A 7 -4.05 6.42 5.49
C ILE A 7 -5.22 6.17 6.44
N ARG A 8 -4.97 5.65 7.66
CA ARG A 8 -6.05 5.39 8.63
C ARG A 8 -6.80 6.67 9.01
N HIS A 9 -6.09 7.79 9.10
CA HIS A 9 -6.68 9.07 9.51
C HIS A 9 -7.50 9.72 8.37
N GLN A 10 -6.96 9.76 7.16
CA GLN A 10 -7.60 10.41 6.01
C GLN A 10 -8.63 9.52 5.30
N LEU A 11 -8.47 8.19 5.39
CA LEU A 11 -9.34 7.19 4.76
C LEU A 11 -9.84 6.18 5.82
N PRO A 12 -10.61 6.62 6.83
CA PRO A 12 -10.97 5.81 7.99
C PRO A 12 -11.85 4.59 7.66
N LYS A 13 -12.46 4.56 6.46
CA LYS A 13 -13.23 3.40 5.98
C LYS A 13 -12.35 2.25 5.48
N LEU A 14 -11.04 2.47 5.32
CA LEU A 14 -10.11 1.43 4.89
C LEU A 14 -9.53 0.68 6.09
N GLN A 15 -9.53 -0.64 6.00
CA GLN A 15 -8.73 -1.47 6.90
C GLN A 15 -7.27 -1.45 6.46
N VAL A 16 -6.37 -1.02 7.35
CA VAL A 16 -4.93 -0.93 7.06
C VAL A 16 -4.16 -1.90 7.95
N LEU A 17 -3.60 -2.94 7.33
CA LEU A 17 -2.66 -3.88 7.96
C LEU A 17 -1.22 -3.38 7.77
N THR A 18 -0.36 -3.59 8.76
CA THR A 18 1.05 -3.20 8.70
C THR A 18 1.91 -4.42 9.01
N ASP A 19 2.84 -4.73 8.12
CA ASP A 19 3.82 -5.80 8.32
C ASP A 19 5.19 -5.17 8.61
N LEU A 20 5.70 -5.38 9.82
CA LEU A 20 7.01 -4.91 10.28
C LEU A 20 7.91 -6.09 10.67
N SER A 21 7.67 -7.28 10.10
CA SER A 21 8.32 -8.50 10.56
C SER A 21 9.80 -8.64 10.13
N HIS A 22 10.33 -7.69 9.35
CA HIS A 22 11.67 -7.77 8.72
C HIS A 22 11.92 -9.02 7.86
N SER A 23 10.88 -9.79 7.48
CA SER A 23 11.04 -10.95 6.60
C SER A 23 11.29 -10.51 5.15
N LYS A 24 11.82 -11.39 4.30
CA LYS A 24 12.01 -11.06 2.86
C LYS A 24 10.70 -10.56 2.25
N ILE A 25 10.79 -9.57 1.35
CA ILE A 25 9.62 -8.89 0.77
C ILE A 25 8.59 -9.86 0.16
N LYS A 26 9.06 -10.93 -0.51
CA LYS A 26 8.22 -12.00 -1.06
C LYS A 26 7.30 -12.65 0.00
N HIS A 27 7.80 -12.85 1.23
CA HIS A 27 6.99 -13.42 2.32
C HIS A 27 5.96 -12.41 2.85
N GLN A 28 6.32 -11.13 2.95
CA GLN A 28 5.39 -10.08 3.36
C GLN A 28 4.25 -9.92 2.34
N HIS A 29 4.58 -9.87 1.05
CA HIS A 29 3.61 -9.84 -0.04
C HIS A 29 2.68 -11.06 0.01
N ASN A 30 3.22 -12.27 0.18
CA ASN A 30 2.40 -13.48 0.33
C ASN A 30 1.45 -13.41 1.53
N ARG A 31 1.85 -12.82 2.66
CA ARG A 31 0.95 -12.62 3.81
C ARG A 31 -0.16 -11.62 3.49
N ALA A 32 0.19 -10.50 2.85
CA ALA A 32 -0.80 -9.50 2.44
C ALA A 32 -1.85 -10.08 1.48
N LEU A 33 -1.42 -10.92 0.52
CA LEU A 33 -2.33 -11.65 -0.39
C LEU A 33 -3.23 -12.63 0.38
N LYS A 34 -2.68 -13.43 1.29
CA LYS A 34 -3.45 -14.37 2.12
C LYS A 34 -4.48 -13.66 3.01
N ALA A 35 -4.17 -12.44 3.45
CA ALA A 35 -5.09 -11.58 4.19
C ALA A 35 -6.17 -10.90 3.31
N GLY A 36 -6.15 -11.11 1.99
CA GLY A 36 -7.11 -10.52 1.07
C GLY A 36 -6.87 -9.04 0.76
N SER A 37 -5.64 -8.55 0.89
CA SER A 37 -5.30 -7.14 0.65
C SER A 37 -5.55 -6.76 -0.81
N LYS A 38 -6.32 -5.68 -1.03
CA LYS A 38 -6.66 -5.17 -2.39
C LYS A 38 -5.61 -4.21 -2.95
N LEU A 39 -4.80 -3.62 -2.08
CA LEU A 39 -3.66 -2.77 -2.38
C LEU A 39 -2.54 -3.14 -1.40
N ILE A 40 -1.33 -3.32 -1.92
CA ILE A 40 -0.14 -3.59 -1.14
C ILE A 40 0.80 -2.40 -1.30
N ILE A 41 1.20 -1.80 -0.18
CA ILE A 41 2.08 -0.64 -0.13
C ILE A 41 3.42 -1.11 0.46
N THR A 42 4.50 -0.95 -0.32
CA THR A 42 5.87 -1.30 0.10
C THR A 42 6.66 -0.01 0.26
N LEU A 43 7.24 0.20 1.44
CA LEU A 43 8.19 1.30 1.66
C LEU A 43 9.56 0.84 1.17
N ASN A 44 10.12 1.56 0.21
CA ASN A 44 11.46 1.32 -0.34
C ASN A 44 12.44 2.35 0.21
N ASP A 45 13.71 2.24 -0.19
CA ASP A 45 14.73 3.24 0.07
C ASP A 45 14.48 4.52 -0.74
N ASN A 46 15.21 5.60 -0.45
CA ASN A 46 15.21 6.87 -1.21
C ASN A 46 13.81 7.54 -1.35
N ASP A 47 13.00 7.49 -0.31
CA ASP A 47 11.64 8.06 -0.28
C ASP A 47 10.71 7.52 -1.37
N GLU A 48 10.98 6.33 -1.90
CA GLU A 48 10.12 5.66 -2.86
C GLU A 48 9.15 4.70 -2.17
N VAL A 49 7.94 4.62 -2.72
CA VAL A 49 6.88 3.72 -2.25
C VAL A 49 6.31 2.97 -3.44
N GLY A 50 6.39 1.64 -3.35
CA GLY A 50 5.74 0.75 -4.30
C GLY A 50 4.27 0.54 -3.95
N LEU A 51 3.39 0.76 -4.91
CA LEU A 51 1.96 0.46 -4.86
C LEU A 51 1.69 -0.71 -5.80
N TRP A 52 1.21 -1.83 -5.27
CA TRP A 52 0.83 -3.00 -6.05
C TRP A 52 -0.66 -3.29 -5.90
N TYR A 53 -1.34 -3.44 -7.03
CA TYR A 53 -2.77 -3.73 -7.13
C TYR A 53 -2.96 -5.20 -7.56
N PRO A 54 -3.15 -6.16 -6.63
CA PRO A 54 -3.09 -7.58 -6.97
C PRO A 54 -4.18 -8.03 -7.95
N LYS A 55 -5.34 -7.36 -7.95
CA LYS A 55 -6.47 -7.69 -8.84
C LYS A 55 -6.12 -7.48 -10.32
N THR A 56 -5.39 -6.41 -10.65
CA THR A 56 -5.00 -6.07 -12.02
C THR A 56 -3.55 -6.43 -12.32
N ASN A 57 -2.81 -6.89 -11.30
CA ASN A 57 -1.37 -7.09 -11.32
C ASN A 57 -0.57 -5.85 -11.78
N GLN A 58 -1.13 -4.66 -11.58
CA GLN A 58 -0.46 -3.40 -11.90
C GLN A 58 0.38 -2.94 -10.71
N SER A 59 1.54 -2.36 -11.01
CA SER A 59 2.43 -1.76 -10.02
C SER A 59 2.80 -0.36 -10.43
N LEU A 60 2.93 0.52 -9.45
CA LEU A 60 3.37 1.90 -9.60
C LEU A 60 4.37 2.21 -8.48
N THR A 61 5.44 2.93 -8.80
CA THR A 61 6.33 3.51 -7.80
C THR A 61 6.08 5.01 -7.74
N VAL A 62 5.87 5.54 -6.54
CA VAL A 62 5.67 6.97 -6.29
C VAL A 62 6.63 7.46 -5.20
N ASN A 63 6.89 8.76 -5.17
CA ASN A 63 7.52 9.36 -4.00
C ASN A 63 6.57 9.28 -2.79
N ILE A 64 7.12 9.14 -1.59
CA ILE A 64 6.36 9.00 -0.34
C ILE A 64 5.34 10.13 -0.12
N ASN A 65 5.66 11.35 -0.58
CA ASN A 65 4.77 12.51 -0.49
C ASN A 65 3.52 12.39 -1.37
N ASN A 66 3.54 11.53 -2.39
CA ASN A 66 2.47 11.35 -3.37
C ASN A 66 1.60 10.12 -3.11
N VAL A 67 1.87 9.35 -2.06
CA VAL A 67 1.16 8.10 -1.75
C VAL A 67 -0.34 8.32 -1.58
N MET A 68 -0.75 9.36 -0.84
CA MET A 68 -2.17 9.62 -0.60
C MET A 68 -2.93 10.03 -1.87
N VAL A 69 -2.26 10.75 -2.77
CA VAL A 69 -2.82 11.15 -4.07
C VAL A 69 -3.06 9.89 -4.91
N ALA A 70 -2.04 9.04 -5.06
CA ALA A 70 -2.15 7.81 -5.83
C ALA A 70 -3.21 6.83 -5.31
N ILE A 71 -3.34 6.69 -3.97
CA ILE A 71 -4.41 5.88 -3.36
C ILE A 71 -5.78 6.45 -3.70
N SER A 72 -5.94 7.77 -3.59
CA SER A 72 -7.23 8.43 -3.83
C SER A 72 -7.67 8.30 -5.29
N GLU A 73 -6.76 8.48 -6.24
CA GLU A 73 -7.01 8.29 -7.68
C GLU A 73 -7.43 6.85 -7.99
N HIS A 74 -6.75 5.85 -7.42
CA HIS A 74 -7.13 4.46 -7.62
C HIS A 74 -8.54 4.16 -7.06
N LEU A 75 -8.88 4.68 -5.88
CA LEU A 75 -10.20 4.50 -5.29
C LEU A 75 -11.32 5.13 -6.13
N GLN A 76 -11.05 6.20 -6.86
CA GLN A 76 -12.00 6.80 -7.79
C GLN A 76 -12.26 5.92 -9.00
N GLN A 77 -11.25 5.22 -9.51
CA GLN A 77 -11.37 4.28 -10.64
C GLN A 77 -12.15 3.00 -10.30
N LEU A 78 -12.33 2.70 -9.02
CA LEU A 78 -13.09 1.55 -8.54
C LEU A 78 -14.59 1.84 -8.35
N LYS A 79 -15.02 3.10 -8.45
CA LYS A 79 -16.43 3.52 -8.41
C LYS A 79 -17.03 3.47 -9.81
#